data_AF-A0A378Q2X4-F1
#
_entry.id   AF-A0A378Q2X4-F1
#
_cell.length_a   1.000
_cell.length_b   1.000
_cell.length_c   1.000
_cell.angle_alpha   90.00
_cell.angle_beta   90.00
_cell.angle_gamma   90.00
#
_symmetry.space_group_name_H-M   'P 1'
#
loop_
_entity.id
_entity.type
_entity.pdbx_description
1 polymer ?
#
loop_
_entity_poly.entity_id
_entity_poly.type
_entity_poly.pdbx_seq_one_letter_code
_entity_poly.pdbx_strand_id
1 'polypeptide(L)'
;MIKVIFTLMLLSAASLVWFLLKTRGHDSVSWWGLRSCLLFALVCNVYMTYETWQLWAAMPPHLLFIRLGFVALTTAMLLMWHLLQKQRRAYKRNLFNLRLQKIFKDC
;
A
#
# COMPACT_ATOMS: atom_id res chain seq x y z
N MET A 1 12.75 17.42 -16.33
CA MET A 1 12.04 16.13 -16.14
C MET A 1 12.80 15.09 -15.31
N ILE A 2 14.14 15.02 -15.32
CA ILE A 2 14.92 14.16 -14.40
C ILE A 2 14.53 14.37 -12.92
N LYS A 3 14.28 15.63 -12.53
CA LYS A 3 13.74 15.98 -11.20
C LYS A 3 12.42 15.25 -10.87
N VAL A 4 11.54 15.04 -11.84
CA VAL A 4 10.23 14.38 -11.66
C VAL A 4 10.40 12.88 -11.40
N ILE A 5 11.32 12.23 -12.14
CA ILE A 5 11.65 10.81 -11.95
C ILE A 5 12.30 10.61 -10.58
N PHE A 6 13.22 11.49 -10.20
CA PHE A 6 13.88 11.44 -8.90
C PHE A 6 12.90 11.68 -7.75
N THR A 7 11.96 12.64 -7.90
CA THR A 7 10.89 12.85 -6.92
C THR A 7 9.95 11.65 -6.83
N LEU A 8 9.62 11.00 -7.96
CA LEU A 8 8.80 9.79 -7.97
C LEU A 8 9.53 8.66 -7.24
N MET A 9 10.80 8.41 -7.53
CA MET A 9 11.62 7.41 -6.84
C MET A 9 11.70 7.69 -5.33
N LEU A 10 11.93 8.93 -4.92
CA LEU A 10 11.94 9.33 -3.51
C LEU A 10 10.58 9.12 -2.83
N LEU A 11 9.48 9.52 -3.48
CA LEU A 11 8.13 9.34 -2.96
C LEU A 11 7.81 7.84 -2.81
N SER A 12 8.23 7.05 -3.79
CA SER A 12 8.10 5.60 -3.86
C SER A 12 8.83 4.95 -2.67
N ALA A 13 10.09 5.33 -2.43
CA ALA A 13 10.90 4.82 -1.33
C ALA A 13 10.36 5.28 0.03
N ALA A 14 9.96 6.54 0.17
CA ALA A 14 9.36 7.08 1.39
C ALA A 14 8.05 6.37 1.75
N SER A 15 7.18 6.10 0.76
CA SER A 15 5.93 5.35 0.97
C SER A 15 6.20 3.93 1.46
N LEU A 16 7.27 3.31 0.97
CA LEU A 16 7.70 1.96 1.30
C LEU A 16 8.29 1.90 2.71
N VAL A 17 9.21 2.81 3.04
CA VAL A 17 9.80 2.93 4.37
C VAL A 17 8.71 3.20 5.41
N TRP A 18 7.77 4.12 5.12
CA TRP A 18 6.60 4.34 5.96
C TRP A 18 5.82 3.04 6.16
N PHE A 19 5.43 2.36 5.06
CA PHE A 19 4.64 1.14 5.13
C PHE A 19 5.32 0.03 5.94
N LEU A 20 6.63 -0.15 5.77
CA LEU A 20 7.44 -1.10 6.54
C LEU A 20 7.48 -0.75 8.02
N LEU A 21 7.75 0.52 8.36
CA LEU A 21 7.77 0.98 9.76
C LEU A 21 6.40 0.77 10.43
N LYS A 22 5.31 1.06 9.73
CA LYS A 22 3.95 0.95 10.25
C LYS A 22 3.45 -0.49 10.36
N THR A 23 3.97 -1.39 9.52
CA THR A 23 3.62 -2.81 9.55
C THR A 23 4.56 -3.64 10.42
N ARG A 24 5.67 -3.08 10.94
CA ARG A 24 6.73 -3.80 11.68
C ARG A 24 6.24 -4.66 12.86
N GLY A 25 5.12 -4.29 13.49
CA GLY A 25 4.52 -5.08 14.58
C GLY A 25 3.63 -6.25 14.13
N HIS A 26 3.53 -6.50 12.81
CA HIS A 26 2.75 -7.60 12.26
C HIS A 26 3.64 -8.53 11.43
N ASP A 27 4.05 -9.64 12.04
CA ASP A 27 4.97 -10.63 11.46
C ASP A 27 4.26 -11.88 10.89
N SER A 28 2.99 -11.77 10.47
CA SER A 28 2.35 -12.90 9.77
C SER A 28 2.82 -13.00 8.32
N VAL A 29 2.86 -14.22 7.79
CA VAL A 29 3.26 -14.53 6.40
C VAL A 29 2.46 -13.69 5.37
N SER A 30 1.17 -13.43 5.65
CA SER A 30 0.32 -12.57 4.83
C SER A 30 0.80 -11.13 4.73
N TRP A 31 1.38 -10.55 5.80
CA TRP A 31 1.95 -9.21 5.77
C TRP A 31 3.25 -9.15 4.98
N TRP A 32 4.08 -10.19 5.06
CA TRP A 32 5.28 -10.32 4.23
C TRP A 32 4.93 -10.44 2.75
N GLY A 33 3.89 -11.20 2.40
CA GLY A 33 3.36 -11.26 1.04
C GLY A 33 2.89 -9.89 0.54
N LEU A 34 2.13 -9.15 1.37
CA LEU A 34 1.69 -7.79 1.03
C LEU A 34 2.86 -6.82 0.83
N ARG A 35 3.87 -6.85 1.71
CA ARG A 35 5.08 -6.02 1.59
C ARG A 35 5.83 -6.31 0.29
N SER A 36 6.03 -7.59 -0.02
CA SER A 36 6.77 -8.03 -1.20
C SER A 36 6.04 -7.68 -2.49
N CYS A 37 4.71 -7.82 -2.51
CA CYS A 37 3.89 -7.49 -3.67
C CYS A 37 3.80 -5.96 -3.88
N LEU A 38 3.75 -5.18 -2.80
CA LEU A 38 3.82 -3.71 -2.86
C LEU A 38 5.18 -3.22 -3.35
N LEU A 39 6.28 -3.85 -2.90
CA LEU A 39 7.64 -3.63 -3.40
C LEU A 39 7.73 -3.90 -4.90
N PHE A 40 7.24 -5.05 -5.34
CA PHE A 40 7.25 -5.45 -6.74
C PHE A 40 6.47 -4.46 -7.62
N ALA A 41 5.25 -4.10 -7.22
CA ALA A 41 4.43 -3.13 -7.95
C ALA A 41 5.08 -1.74 -8.03
N LEU A 42 5.78 -1.32 -6.98
CA LEU A 42 6.52 -0.05 -6.94
C LEU A 42 7.70 -0.04 -7.91
N VAL A 43 8.52 -1.10 -7.89
CA VAL A 43 9.66 -1.25 -8.81
C VAL A 43 9.17 -1.27 -10.26
N CYS A 44 8.11 -2.03 -10.56
CA CYS A 44 7.51 -2.07 -11.89
C CYS A 44 7.01 -0.69 -12.33
N ASN A 45 6.35 0.08 -11.45
CA ASN A 45 5.88 1.43 -11.78
C ASN A 45 7.04 2.39 -12.08
N VAL A 46 8.12 2.35 -11.30
CA VAL A 46 9.30 3.19 -11.54
C VAL A 46 9.99 2.78 -12.84
N TYR A 47 10.17 1.48 -13.08
CA TYR A 47 10.80 0.95 -14.29
C TYR A 47 9.99 1.31 -15.55
N MET A 48 8.68 1.08 -15.53
CA MET A 48 7.78 1.44 -16.64
C MET A 48 7.78 2.96 -16.89
N THR A 49 7.92 3.78 -15.84
CA THR A 49 8.01 5.23 -16.00
C THR A 49 9.35 5.65 -16.63
N TYR A 50 10.44 4.94 -16.33
CA TYR A 50 11.73 5.14 -16.97
C TYR A 50 11.72 4.70 -18.45
N GLU A 51 11.13 3.54 -18.76
CA GLU A 51 10.92 3.06 -20.12
C GLU A 51 10.06 4.02 -20.95
N THR A 52 8.93 4.51 -20.41
CA THR A 52 8.09 5.52 -21.09
C THR A 52 8.88 6.78 -21.44
N TRP A 53 9.90 7.12 -20.64
CA TRP A 53 10.72 8.28 -20.86
C TRP A 53 11.72 8.06 -22.00
N GLN A 54 12.40 6.90 -22.05
CA GLN A 54 13.31 6.60 -23.16
C GLN A 54 12.58 6.50 -24.50
N LEU A 55 11.33 6.01 -24.49
CA LEU A 55 10.55 5.78 -25.71
C LEU A 55 9.76 7.00 -26.23
N TRP A 56 9.90 8.20 -25.62
CA TRP A 56 9.34 9.48 -26.10
C TRP A 56 7.96 9.36 -26.80
N ALA A 57 6.99 8.77 -26.08
CA ALA A 57 5.59 8.57 -26.49
C ALA A 57 5.27 7.41 -27.46
N ALA A 58 6.23 6.62 -27.94
CA ALA A 58 6.00 5.43 -28.75
C ALA A 58 5.74 4.16 -27.90
N MET A 59 5.10 4.30 -26.73
CA MET A 59 4.88 3.15 -25.86
C MET A 59 3.71 2.31 -26.39
N PRO A 60 3.91 1.01 -26.67
CA PRO A 60 2.83 0.18 -27.18
C PRO A 60 1.70 0.05 -26.13
N PRO A 61 0.44 0.01 -26.57
CA PRO A 61 -0.72 0.15 -25.69
C PRO A 61 -0.81 -0.93 -24.60
N HIS A 62 -0.29 -2.13 -24.86
CA HIS A 62 -0.25 -3.20 -23.87
C HIS A 62 0.59 -2.84 -22.63
N LEU A 63 1.68 -2.08 -22.78
CA LEU A 63 2.48 -1.62 -21.64
C LEU A 63 1.74 -0.55 -20.82
N LEU A 64 0.94 0.31 -21.46
CA LEU A 64 0.08 1.25 -20.74
C LEU A 64 -0.96 0.54 -19.88
N PHE A 65 -1.58 -0.53 -20.39
CA PHE A 65 -2.50 -1.37 -19.62
C PHE A 65 -1.81 -2.03 -18.42
N ILE A 66 -0.59 -2.56 -18.61
CA ILE A 66 0.19 -3.16 -17.53
C ILE A 66 0.51 -2.10 -16.44
N ARG A 67 0.90 -0.89 -16.84
CA ARG A 67 1.15 0.21 -15.91
C ARG A 67 -0.09 0.57 -15.09
N LEU A 68 -1.25 0.71 -15.75
CA LEU A 68 -2.52 0.97 -15.07
C LEU A 68 -2.89 -0.17 -14.10
N GLY A 69 -2.62 -1.42 -14.48
CA GLY A 69 -2.79 -2.59 -13.62
C GLY A 69 -1.95 -2.50 -12.34
N PHE A 70 -0.66 -2.14 -12.45
CA PHE A 70 0.20 -1.96 -11.27
C PHE A 70 -0.22 -0.76 -10.41
N VAL A 71 -0.67 0.34 -11.01
CA VAL A 71 -1.23 1.48 -10.25
C VAL A 71 -2.48 1.04 -9.50
N ALA A 72 -3.42 0.36 -10.15
CA ALA A 72 -4.62 -0.18 -9.51
C ALA A 72 -4.29 -1.18 -8.39
N LEU A 73 -3.24 -2.00 -8.57
CA LEU A 73 -2.79 -2.94 -7.54
C LEU A 73 -2.27 -2.20 -6.30
N THR A 74 -1.45 -1.16 -6.50
CA THR A 74 -0.93 -0.34 -5.39
C THR A 74 -2.06 0.37 -4.63
N THR A 75 -3.06 0.92 -5.33
CA THR A 75 -4.20 1.60 -4.69
C THR A 75 -5.10 0.60 -3.96
N ALA A 76 -5.33 -0.58 -4.54
CA ALA A 76 -6.09 -1.66 -3.90
C ALA A 76 -5.43 -2.13 -2.59
N MET A 77 -4.10 -2.27 -2.56
CA MET A 77 -3.36 -2.61 -1.34
C MET A 77 -3.47 -1.54 -0.27
N LEU A 78 -3.37 -0.27 -0.64
CA LEU A 78 -3.55 0.85 0.29
C LEU A 78 -4.97 0.88 0.84
N LEU A 79 -5.98 0.64 0.01
CA LEU A 79 -7.38 0.56 0.42
C LEU A 79 -7.61 -0.61 1.38
N MET A 80 -7.08 -1.79 1.06
CA MET A 80 -7.17 -2.98 1.90
C MET A 80 -6.55 -2.71 3.28
N TRP A 81 -5.35 -2.12 3.32
CA TRP A 81 -4.72 -1.69 4.56
C TRP A 81 -5.60 -0.73 5.37
N HIS A 82 -6.16 0.28 4.71
CA HIS A 82 -7.03 1.27 5.35
C HIS A 82 -8.29 0.63 5.95
N LEU A 83 -8.96 -0.26 5.21
CA LEU A 83 -10.12 -1.01 5.69
C LEU A 83 -9.78 -1.88 6.89
N LEU A 84 -8.63 -2.55 6.86
CA LEU A 84 -8.17 -3.41 7.95
C LEU A 84 -7.87 -2.60 9.22
N GLN A 85 -7.31 -1.40 9.08
CA GLN A 85 -7.15 -0.47 10.20
C GLN A 85 -8.50 -0.04 10.77
N LYS A 86 -9.47 0.28 9.90
CA LYS A 86 -10.82 0.69 10.31
C LYS A 86 -11.52 -0.43 11.09
N GLN A 87 -11.45 -1.66 10.59
CA GLN A 87 -12.00 -2.83 11.30
C GLN A 87 -11.35 -3.07 12.65
N ARG A 88 -10.02 -2.99 12.75
CA ARG A 88 -9.32 -3.16 14.04
C ARG A 88 -9.73 -2.11 15.08
N ARG A 89 -9.93 -0.85 14.65
CA ARG A 89 -10.44 0.21 15.53
C ARG A 89 -11.87 -0.06 15.98
N ALA A 90 -12.74 -0.49 15.05
CA ALA A 90 -14.12 -0.85 15.36
C ALA A 90 -14.18 -2.04 16.33
N TYR A 91 -13.36 -3.08 16.11
CA TYR A 91 -13.26 -4.23 17.00
C TYR A 91 -12.81 -3.83 18.41
N LYS A 92 -11.77 -2.99 18.54
CA LYS A 92 -11.33 -2.48 19.85
C LYS A 92 -12.42 -1.67 20.55
N ARG A 93 -13.18 -0.84 19.82
CA ARG A 93 -14.33 -0.11 20.38
C ARG A 93 -15.43 -1.04 20.87
N ASN A 94 -15.78 -2.05 20.07
CA ASN A 94 -16.79 -3.04 20.44
C ASN A 94 -16.37 -3.84 21.68
N LEU A 95 -15.10 -4.28 21.73
CA LEU A 95 -14.55 -4.97 22.89
C LEU A 95 -14.58 -4.09 24.15
N PHE A 96 -14.28 -2.80 24.02
CA PHE A 96 -14.37 -1.84 25.13
C PHE A 96 -15.82 -1.66 25.61
N ASN A 97 -16.76 -1.46 24.69
CA ASN A 97 -18.19 -1.34 25.03
C ASN A 97 -18.73 -2.60 25.71
N LEU A 98 -18.33 -3.79 25.25
CA LEU A 98 -18.69 -5.06 25.90
C LEU A 98 -18.13 -5.17 27.32
N ARG A 99 -16.88 -4.73 27.54
CA ARG A 99 -16.29 -4.68 28.88
C ARG A 99 -17.04 -3.73 29.80
N LEU A 100 -17.42 -2.54 29.32
CA LEU A 100 -18.23 -1.59 30.09
C LEU A 100 -19.61 -2.17 30.43
N GLN A 101 -20.31 -2.75 29.46
CA GLN A 101 -21.61 -3.37 29.72
C GLN A 101 -21.53 -4.50 30.75
N LYS A 102 -20.44 -5.26 30.76
CA LYS A 102 -20.20 -6.29 31.77
C LYS A 102 -20.07 -5.67 33.17
N ILE A 103 -19.22 -4.66 33.32
CA ILE A 103 -19.03 -3.96 34.61
C ILE A 103 -20.34 -3.36 35.12
N PHE A 104 -21.14 -2.73 34.23
CA PHE A 104 -22.42 -2.11 34.61
C PHE A 104 -23.55 -3.12 34.88
N LYS A 105 -23.45 -4.37 34.40
CA LYS A 105 -24.40 -5.45 34.74
C LYS A 105 -24.05 -6.19 36.02
N ASP A 106 -22.78 -6.15 36.42
CA ASP A 106 -22.28 -6.79 37.63
C ASP A 106 -22.42 -5.88 38.88
N CYS A 107 -22.89 -4.63 38.72
CA CYS A 107 -23.30 -3.70 39.78
C CYS A 107 -24.83 -3.65 39.90
#